data_AF-A0A8I1IKW2-F1
#
_entry.id   AF-A0A8I1IKW2-F1
#
_cell.length_a   1.000
_cell.length_b   1.000
_cell.length_c   1.000
_cell.angle_alpha   90.00
_cell.angle_beta   90.00
_cell.angle_gamma   90.00
#
_symmetry.space_group_name_H-M   'P 1'
#
loop_
_entity.id
_entity.type
_entity.pdbx_description
1 polymer ?
#
loop_
_entity_poly.entity_id
_entity_poly.type
_entity_poly.pdbx_seq_one_letter_code
_entity_poly.pdbx_strand_id
1 'polypeptide(L)' 'MLTGEGVMEIRILKKQGLSIRGIARELGISRETVRKYLRAPDREPVCTPRAARPS' A
#
# COMPACT_ATOMS: atom_id res chain seq x y z
N MET A 1 -3.22 6.26 9.28
CA MET A 1 -3.88 5.98 7.98
C MET A 1 -2.82 6.18 6.90
N LEU A 2 -2.68 5.27 5.92
CA LEU A 2 -1.76 5.53 4.80
C LEU A 2 -2.45 6.47 3.83
N THR A 3 -1.99 7.71 3.77
CA THR A 3 -2.37 8.73 2.78
C THR A 3 -2.01 8.26 1.37
N GLY A 4 -2.63 8.85 0.34
CA GLY A 4 -2.37 8.46 -1.06
C GLY A 4 -0.90 8.52 -1.48
N GLU A 5 -0.11 9.34 -0.80
CA GLU A 5 1.34 9.48 -0.91
C GLU A 5 2.08 8.14 -0.67
N GLY A 6 1.65 7.35 0.33
CA GLY A 6 2.28 6.07 0.64
C GLY A 6 2.11 5.01 -0.45
N VAL A 7 1.07 5.13 -1.29
CA VAL A 7 0.85 4.22 -2.42
C VAL A 7 1.75 4.57 -3.60
N MET A 8 1.97 5.86 -3.84
CA MET A 8 2.93 6.32 -4.84
C MET A 8 4.34 5.82 -4.49
N GLU A 9 4.73 5.94 -3.22
CA GLU A 9 6.02 5.49 -2.69
C GLU A 9 6.26 3.99 -2.93
N ILE A 10 5.24 3.14 -2.64
CA ILE A 10 5.29 1.70 -2.93
C ILE A 10 5.58 1.42 -4.41
N ARG A 11 4.98 2.20 -5.32
CA ARG A 11 5.15 2.02 -6.77
C ARG A 11 6.55 2.46 -7.23
N ILE A 12 7.06 3.57 -6.69
CA ILE A 12 8.41 4.06 -6.99
C ILE A 12 9.46 3.06 -6.51
N LEU A 13 9.38 2.60 -5.26
CA LEU A 13 10.30 1.61 -4.71
C LEU A 13 10.24 0.28 -5.48
N LYS A 14 9.05 -0.13 -5.93
CA LYS A 14 8.95 -1.34 -6.76
C LYS A 14 9.59 -1.17 -8.14
N LYS A 15 9.45 0.01 -8.77
CA LYS A 15 10.13 0.35 -10.03
C LYS A 15 11.65 0.41 -9.88
N GLN A 16 12.15 0.83 -8.71
CA GLN A 16 13.58 0.80 -8.35
C GLN A 16 14.11 -0.63 -8.14
N GLY A 17 13.25 -1.66 -8.19
CA GLY A 17 13.65 -3.06 -8.08
C GLY A 17 13.58 -3.62 -6.66
N LEU A 18 13.11 -2.85 -5.67
CA LEU A 18 12.98 -3.37 -4.31
C LEU A 18 11.99 -4.54 -4.24
N SER A 19 12.32 -5.50 -3.38
CA SER A 19 11.43 -6.63 -3.08
C SER A 19 10.26 -6.15 -2.22
N ILE A 20 9.13 -6.87 -2.28
CA ILE A 20 7.95 -6.60 -1.44
C ILE A 20 8.33 -6.54 0.06
N ARG A 21 9.28 -7.37 0.50
CA ARG A 21 9.80 -7.35 1.88
C ARG A 21 10.61 -6.09 2.20
N GLY A 22 11.40 -5.58 1.24
CA GLY A 22 12.16 -4.34 1.41
C GLY A 22 11.23 -3.14 1.56
N ILE A 23 10.27 -3.02 0.65
CA ILE A 23 9.25 -1.96 0.67
C ILE A 23 8.45 -1.98 1.98
N ALA A 24 8.05 -3.16 2.45
CA ALA A 24 7.34 -3.32 3.72
C ALA A 24 8.17 -2.86 4.93
N ARG A 25 9.49 -3.13 4.92
CA ARG A 25 10.41 -2.68 5.98
C ARG A 25 10.64 -1.18 5.94
N GLU A 26 10.84 -0.62 4.75
CA GLU A 26 11.08 0.81 4.54
C GLU A 26 9.89 1.64 5.01
N LEU A 27 8.68 1.23 4.64
CA LEU A 27 7.45 1.98 4.91
C LEU A 27 6.75 1.57 6.22
N GLY A 28 7.27 0.58 6.93
CA GLY A 28 6.67 0.09 8.18
C GLY A 28 5.26 -0.50 8.01
N ILE A 29 4.94 -1.06 6.84
CA ILE A 29 3.61 -1.59 6.49
C ILE A 29 3.64 -3.09 6.23
N SER A 30 2.49 -3.73 6.41
CA SER A 30 2.35 -5.15 6.09
C SER A 30 2.62 -5.43 4.62
N ARG A 31 3.26 -6.57 4.36
CA ARG A 31 3.52 -7.13 3.02
C ARG A 31 2.23 -7.28 2.21
N GLU A 32 1.11 -7.54 2.88
CA GLU A 32 -0.20 -7.66 2.23
C GLU A 32 -0.68 -6.33 1.68
N THR A 33 -0.43 -5.23 2.40
CA THR A 33 -0.71 -3.87 1.95
C THR A 33 0.08 -3.56 0.68
N VAL A 34 1.38 -3.86 0.69
CA VAL A 34 2.25 -3.71 -0.49
C VAL A 34 1.75 -4.55 -1.67
N ARG A 35 1.41 -5.83 -1.45
CA ARG A 35 0.84 -6.71 -2.50
C ARG A 35 -0.47 -6.18 -3.06
N LYS A 36 -1.37 -5.73 -2.19
CA LYS A 36 -2.69 -5.20 -2.56
C LYS A 36 -2.55 -4.00 -3.49
N TYR A 37 -1.67 -3.06 -3.16
CA TYR A 37 -1.44 -1.86 -3.96
C TYR A 37 -0.67 -2.12 -5.26
N LEU A 38 0.22 -3.11 -5.29
CA LEU A 38 0.90 -3.50 -6.53
C LEU A 38 -0.01 -4.27 -7.51
N ARG A 39 -1.01 -5.01 -7.01
CA ARG A 39 -1.97 -5.75 -7.86
C ARG A 39 -3.04 -4.87 -8.51
N ALA A 40 -3.40 -3.75 -7.87
CA ALA A 40 -4.46 -2.87 -8.34
C ALA A 40 -3.90 -1.45 -8.56
N PRO A 41 -3.11 -1.24 -9.63
CA PRO A 41 -2.47 0.06 -9.91
C PRO A 41 -3.45 1.17 -10.26
N ASP A 42 -4.66 0.82 -10.70
CA ASP A 42 -5.73 1.74 -11.11
C ASP A 42 -6.63 2.15 -9.94
N ARG A 43 -6.58 1.39 -8.84
CA ARG A 43 -7.34 1.72 -7.64
C ARG A 43 -6.59 2.83 -6.92
N GLU A 44 -6.94 4.08 -7.21
CA GLU A 44 -6.58 5.19 -6.34
C GLU A 44 -6.91 4.79 -4.90
N PRO A 45 -6.03 5.08 -3.92
CA PRO A 45 -6.29 4.81 -2.52
C PRO A 45 -7.41 5.71 -2.04
N VAL A 46 -8.64 5.36 -2.39
CA VAL A 46 -9.82 5.84 -1.72
C VAL A 46 -9.75 5.23 -0.33
N CYS A 47 -9.19 5.98 0.61
CA CYS A 47 -9.25 5.70 2.03
C CYS A 47 -10.70 5.88 2.47
N THR A 48 -11.58 4.96 2.08
CA THR A 48 -12.90 4.89 2.67
C THR A 48 -12.72 4.44 4.12
N PRO A 49 -13.31 5.13 5.11
CA PRO A 49 -13.32 4.63 6.47
C PRO A 49 -13.94 3.23 6.44
N ARG A 50 -13.25 2.26 7.06
CA ARG A 50 -13.77 0.89 7.17
C ARG A 50 -15.13 0.99 7.85
N ALA A 51 -16.19 0.53 7.17
CA ALA A 51 -17.52 0.47 7.73
C ALA A 51 -17.45 -0.23 9.10
N ALA A 52 -18.03 0.41 10.13
CA ALA A 52 -18.06 -0.13 11.47
C ALA A 52 -18.73 -1.51 11.44
N ARG A 53 -18.16 -2.48 12.16
CA ARG A 53 -18.75 -3.82 12.30
C ARG A 53 -20.15 -3.67 12.90
N PRO A 54 -21.20 -4.29 12.32
CA PRO A 54 -22.46 -4.43 13.03
C PRO A 54 -22.22 -5.32 14.24
N SER A 55 -22.74 -4.87 15.40
CA SER A 55 -22.76 -5.58 16.68
C SER A 55 -23.73 -6.74 16.66
#